data_AF-A0A7J3Z9T9-F1
#
_entry.id   AF-A0A7J3Z9T9-F1
#
_cell.length_a   1.000
_cell.length_b   1.000
_cell.length_c   1.000
_cell.angle_alpha   90.00
_cell.angle_beta   90.00
_cell.angle_gamma   90.00
#
_symmetry.space_group_name_H-M   'P 1'
#
loop_
_entity.id
_entity.type
_entity.pdbx_description
1 polymer ?
#
loop_
_entity_poly.entity_id
_entity_poly.type
_entity_poly.pdbx_seq_one_letter_code
_entity_poly.pdbx_strand_id
1 'polypeptide(L)'
;MRIAGIVSMLVGIGVIFQIILGLYIERLYYLRDLHAFIGIAGLILVAYLTYSSFKRKDIGLRIASTIALVITLVQVSLGLHIYTSPQIFFVNLHLAIAIILAVSVAMTGVISMRSSRKSKAN
;
A
#
# COMPACT_ATOMS: atom_id res chain seq x y z
N MET A 1 15.78 12.07 -6.16
CA MET A 1 14.37 12.15 -6.64
C MET A 1 13.91 10.95 -7.46
N ARG A 2 14.77 10.25 -8.22
CA ARG A 2 14.34 9.17 -9.15
C ARG A 2 13.78 7.91 -8.47
N ILE A 3 14.42 7.40 -7.42
CA ILE A 3 14.04 6.12 -6.78
C ILE A 3 12.67 6.21 -6.08
N ALA A 4 12.45 7.22 -5.23
CA ALA A 4 11.17 7.36 -4.50
C ALA A 4 9.95 7.51 -5.42
N GLY A 5 10.11 8.15 -6.59
CA GLY A 5 9.05 8.25 -7.60
C GLY A 5 8.72 6.90 -8.22
N ILE A 6 9.74 6.12 -8.59
CA ILE A 6 9.56 4.76 -9.12
C ILE A 6 8.92 3.87 -8.07
N VAL A 7 9.40 3.90 -6.83
CA VAL A 7 8.82 3.10 -5.73
C VAL A 7 7.36 3.50 -5.48
N SER A 8 7.02 4.79 -5.51
CA SER A 8 5.62 5.24 -5.38
C SER A 8 4.72 4.71 -6.49
N MET A 9 5.22 4.67 -7.73
CA MET A 9 4.49 4.10 -8.86
C MET A 9 4.30 2.58 -8.69
N LEU A 10 5.36 1.87 -8.31
CA LEU A 10 5.31 0.43 -8.04
C LEU A 10 4.34 0.08 -6.91
N VAL A 11 4.29 0.87 -5.84
CA VAL A 11 3.32 0.69 -4.76
C VAL A 11 1.89 0.88 -5.28
N GLY A 12 1.63 1.94 -6.06
CA GLY A 12 0.31 2.17 -6.65
C GLY A 12 -0.16 1.02 -7.56
N ILE A 13 0.70 0.60 -8.49
CA ILE A 13 0.42 -0.54 -9.38
C ILE A 13 0.27 -1.84 -8.56
N GLY A 14 1.15 -2.05 -7.59
CA GLY A 14 1.15 -3.22 -6.72
C GLY A 14 -0.15 -3.37 -5.94
N VAL A 15 -0.69 -2.28 -5.37
CA VAL A 15 -1.98 -2.31 -4.65
C VAL A 15 -3.13 -2.72 -5.59
N ILE A 16 -3.19 -2.18 -6.80
CA ILE A 16 -4.21 -2.56 -7.79
C ILE A 16 -4.08 -4.05 -8.14
N PHE A 17 -2.86 -4.49 -8.41
CA PHE A 17 -2.59 -5.89 -8.74
C PHE A 17 -2.95 -6.83 -7.59
N GLN A 18 -2.67 -6.44 -6.34
CA GLN A 18 -3.05 -7.18 -5.14
C GLN A 18 -4.56 -7.33 -4.98
N ILE A 19 -5.33 -6.26 -5.21
CA ILE A 19 -6.80 -6.32 -5.18
C ILE A 19 -7.31 -7.30 -6.24
N ILE A 20 -6.79 -7.21 -7.47
CA ILE A 20 -7.18 -8.13 -8.55
C ILE A 20 -6.84 -9.57 -8.16
N LEU A 21 -5.60 -9.85 -7.74
CA LEU A 21 -5.21 -11.18 -7.30
C LEU A 21 -6.12 -11.71 -6.19
N GLY A 22 -6.42 -10.90 -5.18
CA GLY A 22 -7.28 -11.26 -4.05
C GLY A 22 -8.66 -11.74 -4.48
N LEU A 23 -9.27 -11.06 -5.47
CA LEU A 23 -10.58 -11.44 -6.02
C LEU A 23 -10.55 -12.78 -6.79
N TYR A 24 -9.40 -13.18 -7.32
CA TYR A 24 -9.25 -14.44 -8.08
C TYR A 24 -8.79 -15.63 -7.22
N ILE A 25 -8.37 -15.43 -5.97
CA ILE A 25 -7.89 -16.53 -5.09
C ILE A 25 -8.97 -17.60 -4.89
N GLU A 26 -10.25 -17.20 -4.76
CA GLU A 26 -11.35 -18.16 -4.59
C GLU A 26 -11.48 -19.16 -5.75
N ARG A 27 -11.00 -18.78 -6.95
CA ARG A 27 -11.01 -19.62 -8.15
C ARG A 27 -9.68 -20.30 -8.41
N LEU A 28 -8.57 -19.68 -7.98
CA LEU A 28 -7.21 -20.07 -8.29
C LEU A 28 -6.36 -20.08 -7.01
N TYR A 29 -6.53 -21.13 -6.19
CA TYR A 29 -5.86 -21.24 -4.88
C TYR A 29 -4.33 -21.11 -4.93
N TYR A 30 -3.69 -21.50 -6.03
CA TYR A 30 -2.24 -21.36 -6.19
C TYR A 30 -1.76 -19.90 -6.27
N LEU A 31 -2.66 -18.93 -6.52
CA LEU A 31 -2.34 -17.51 -6.50
C LEU A 31 -2.19 -16.96 -5.07
N ARG A 32 -2.63 -17.71 -4.05
CA ARG A 32 -2.62 -17.26 -2.65
C ARG A 32 -1.21 -16.94 -2.15
N ASP A 33 -0.24 -17.80 -2.44
CA ASP A 33 1.12 -17.64 -1.94
C ASP A 33 1.83 -16.48 -2.66
N LEU A 34 1.56 -16.33 -3.96
CA LEU A 34 2.00 -15.18 -4.74
C LEU A 34 1.40 -13.86 -4.21
N HIS A 35 0.11 -13.87 -3.90
CA HIS A 35 -0.59 -12.73 -3.30
C HIS A 35 0.05 -12.35 -1.95
N ALA A 36 0.24 -13.32 -1.05
CA ALA A 36 0.88 -13.10 0.25
C ALA A 36 2.31 -12.56 0.12
N PHE A 37 3.12 -13.14 -0.77
CA PHE A 37 4.49 -12.69 -1.04
C PHE A 37 4.54 -11.23 -1.50
N ILE A 38 3.73 -10.89 -2.50
CA ILE A 38 3.68 -9.51 -3.02
C ILE A 38 3.12 -8.55 -1.97
N GLY A 39 2.16 -8.98 -1.13
CA GLY A 39 1.67 -8.18 -0.01
C GLY A 39 2.78 -7.80 0.97
N ILE A 40 3.64 -8.74 1.35
CA ILE A 40 4.81 -8.49 2.22
C ILE A 40 5.83 -7.59 1.51
N ALA A 41 6.12 -7.83 0.24
CA ALA A 41 7.00 -6.96 -0.54
C ALA A 41 6.46 -5.52 -0.62
N GLY A 42 5.14 -5.37 -0.81
CA GLY A 42 4.43 -4.10 -0.78
C GLY A 42 4.61 -3.36 0.54
N LEU A 43 4.52 -4.06 1.67
CA LEU A 43 4.77 -3.48 2.99
C LEU A 43 6.18 -2.88 3.10
N ILE A 44 7.21 -3.58 2.60
CA ILE A 44 8.59 -3.08 2.59
C ILE A 44 8.70 -1.78 1.79
N LEU A 45 8.06 -1.73 0.61
CA LEU A 45 8.07 -0.53 -0.24
C LEU A 45 7.33 0.64 0.42
N VAL A 46 6.17 0.40 1.03
CA VAL A 46 5.43 1.43 1.77
C VAL A 46 6.24 1.94 2.96
N ALA A 47 6.87 1.05 3.74
CA ALA A 47 7.73 1.42 4.84
C ALA A 47 8.92 2.29 4.38
N TYR A 48 9.54 1.95 3.25
CA TYR A 48 10.59 2.77 2.64
C TYR A 48 10.09 4.16 2.23
N LEU A 49 8.90 4.27 1.63
CA LEU A 49 8.31 5.55 1.26
C LEU A 49 8.00 6.41 2.48
N THR A 50 7.46 5.80 3.54
CA THR A 50 7.23 6.46 4.82
C THR A 50 8.53 6.95 5.42
N TYR A 51 9.56 6.10 5.53
CA TYR A 51 10.89 6.54 5.99
C TYR A 51 11.45 7.71 5.14
N SER A 52 11.28 7.64 3.82
CA SER A 52 11.73 8.70 2.91
C SER A 52 10.94 10.01 3.07
N SER A 53 9.69 9.97 3.50
CA SER A 53 8.87 11.16 3.74
C SER A 53 9.35 11.96 4.95
N PHE A 54 9.86 11.28 5.99
CA PHE A 54 10.42 11.93 7.19
C PHE A 54 11.66 12.78 6.89
N LYS A 55 12.38 12.48 5.79
CA LYS A 55 13.50 13.31 5.32
C LYS A 55 13.06 14.63 4.67
N ARG A 56 11.76 14.81 4.38
CA ARG A 56 11.21 16.02 3.77
C ARG A 56 10.57 16.93 4.81
N LYS A 57 10.58 18.25 4.59
CA LYS A 57 9.96 19.26 5.48
C LYS A 57 8.41 19.26 5.43
N ASP A 58 7.79 18.50 4.54
CA ASP A 58 6.34 18.47 4.33
C ASP A 58 5.64 17.57 5.36
N ILE A 59 4.92 18.18 6.30
CA ILE A 59 4.18 17.46 7.35
C ILE A 59 3.01 16.65 6.80
N GLY A 60 2.35 17.14 5.74
CA GLY A 60 1.21 16.46 5.12
C GLY A 60 1.63 15.15 4.47
N LEU A 61 2.79 15.15 3.81
CA LEU A 61 3.35 13.93 3.23
C LEU A 61 3.72 12.90 4.31
N ARG A 62 4.29 13.33 5.44
CA ARG A 62 4.62 12.44 6.57
C ARG A 62 3.37 11.77 7.10
N ILE A 63 2.34 12.56 7.44
CA ILE A 63 1.07 12.07 7.96
C ILE A 63 0.43 11.08 6.97
N ALA A 64 0.30 11.46 5.70
CA ALA A 64 -0.30 10.59 4.68
C ALA A 64 0.46 9.26 4.52
N SER A 65 1.79 9.31 4.46
CA SER A 65 2.63 8.11 4.34
C SER A 65 2.58 7.22 5.60
N THR A 66 2.45 7.79 6.79
CA THR A 66 2.30 7.03 8.04
C THR A 66 0.94 6.35 8.10
N ILE A 67 -0.13 7.04 7.71
CA ILE A 67 -1.47 6.44 7.59
C ILE A 67 -1.45 5.26 6.61
N ALA A 68 -0.84 5.45 5.42
CA ALA A 68 -0.71 4.39 4.44
C ALA A 68 0.07 3.17 5.00
N LEU A 69 1.14 3.40 5.77
CA LEU A 69 1.90 2.33 6.43
C LEU A 69 1.06 1.57 7.46
N VAL A 70 0.33 2.29 8.33
CA VAL A 70 -0.55 1.66 9.33
C VAL A 70 -1.62 0.80 8.66
N ILE A 71 -2.27 1.32 7.62
CA ILE A 71 -3.28 0.56 6.87
C ILE A 71 -2.64 -0.66 6.20
N THR A 72 -1.42 -0.55 5.66
CA THR A 72 -0.70 -1.68 5.05
C THR A 72 -0.34 -2.75 6.09
N LEU A 73 0.05 -2.36 7.30
CA LEU A 73 0.28 -3.30 8.40
C LEU A 73 -1.00 -4.05 8.79
N VAL A 74 -2.14 -3.35 8.88
CA VAL A 74 -3.44 -3.97 9.11
C VAL A 74 -3.80 -4.93 7.98
N GLN A 75 -3.55 -4.56 6.72
CA GLN A 75 -3.75 -5.41 5.55
C GLN A 75 -2.94 -6.70 5.62
N VAL A 76 -1.63 -6.62 5.85
CA VAL A 76 -0.77 -7.80 5.96
C VAL A 76 -1.19 -8.67 7.13
N SER A 77 -1.54 -8.07 8.28
CA SER A 77 -2.00 -8.82 9.46
C SER A 77 -3.29 -9.58 9.19
N LEU A 78 -4.28 -8.94 8.55
CA LEU A 78 -5.52 -9.59 8.12
C LEU A 78 -5.27 -10.67 7.07
N GLY A 79 -4.40 -10.40 6.09
CA GLY A 79 -4.04 -11.36 5.04
C GLY A 79 -3.42 -12.63 5.62
N LEU A 80 -2.50 -12.51 6.59
CA LEU A 80 -1.90 -13.65 7.29
C LEU A 80 -2.93 -14.41 8.15
N HIS A 81 -3.85 -13.69 8.80
CA HIS A 81 -4.94 -14.33 9.52
C HIS A 81 -5.83 -15.16 8.58
N ILE A 82 -6.27 -14.59 7.46
CA ILE A 82 -7.08 -15.29 6.43
C ILE A 82 -6.31 -16.48 5.85
N TYR A 83 -5.00 -16.34 5.66
CA TYR A 83 -4.15 -17.40 5.13
C TYR A 83 -4.20 -18.67 6.00
N THR A 84 -4.35 -18.52 7.32
CA THR A 84 -4.40 -19.62 8.28
C THR A 84 -5.82 -20.06 8.63
N SER A 85 -6.76 -19.12 8.73
CA SER A 85 -8.15 -19.35 9.11
C SER A 85 -9.09 -18.47 8.27
N PRO A 86 -9.45 -18.91 7.06
CA PRO A 86 -10.31 -18.13 6.18
C PRO A 86 -11.74 -18.10 6.71
N GLN A 87 -12.19 -16.92 7.14
CA GLN A 87 -13.58 -16.66 7.52
C GLN A 87 -14.13 -15.52 6.67
N ILE A 88 -15.38 -15.64 6.22
CA ILE A 88 -16.04 -14.69 5.32
C ILE A 88 -15.96 -13.25 5.86
N PHE A 89 -16.16 -13.08 7.18
CA PHE A 89 -16.06 -11.77 7.82
C PHE A 89 -14.69 -11.11 7.61
N PHE A 90 -13.59 -11.83 7.86
CA PHE A 90 -12.24 -11.29 7.71
C PHE A 90 -11.87 -11.07 6.24
N VAL A 91 -12.31 -11.93 5.32
CA VAL A 91 -12.12 -11.73 3.87
C VAL A 91 -12.77 -10.43 3.40
N ASN A 92 -14.02 -10.18 3.80
CA ASN A 92 -14.74 -8.96 3.45
C ASN A 92 -14.09 -7.71 4.07
N LEU A 93 -13.68 -7.80 5.34
CA LEU A 93 -12.96 -6.72 6.01
C LEU A 93 -11.62 -6.43 5.32
N HIS A 94 -10.88 -7.47 4.94
CA HIS A 94 -9.61 -7.33 4.23
C HIS A 94 -9.80 -6.65 2.88
N LEU A 95 -10.82 -7.02 2.09
CA LEU A 95 -11.16 -6.33 0.85
C LEU A 95 -11.53 -4.85 1.07
N ALA A 96 -12.37 -4.55 2.07
CA ALA A 96 -12.78 -3.18 2.37
C ALA A 96 -11.60 -2.29 2.75
N ILE A 97 -10.71 -2.78 3.61
CA ILE A 97 -9.49 -2.06 4.01
C ILE A 97 -8.51 -1.94 2.81
N ALA A 98 -8.48 -2.88 1.87
CA ALA A 98 -7.64 -2.80 0.67
C ALA A 98 -8.07 -1.63 -0.25
N ILE A 99 -9.37 -1.37 -0.36
CA ILE A 99 -9.90 -0.21 -1.10
C ILE A 99 -9.46 1.09 -0.41
N ILE A 100 -9.56 1.16 0.92
CA ILE A 100 -9.11 2.33 1.70
C ILE A 100 -7.59 2.54 1.52
N LEU A 101 -6.81 1.47 1.48
CA LEU A 101 -5.37 1.53 1.19
C LEU A 101 -5.10 2.13 -0.19
N ALA A 102 -5.82 1.69 -1.23
CA ALA A 102 -5.66 2.22 -2.58
C ALA A 102 -5.90 3.73 -2.63
N VAL A 103 -6.95 4.23 -1.99
CA VAL A 103 -7.23 5.66 -1.87
C VAL A 103 -6.11 6.39 -1.11
N SER A 104 -5.66 5.83 0.01
CA SER A 104 -4.60 6.42 0.85
C SER A 104 -3.26 6.53 0.11
N VAL A 105 -2.90 5.51 -0.67
CA VAL A 105 -1.70 5.50 -1.53
C VAL A 105 -1.84 6.56 -2.63
N ALA A 106 -2.99 6.65 -3.30
CA ALA A 106 -3.24 7.66 -4.33
C ALA A 106 -3.11 9.09 -3.75
N MET A 107 -3.70 9.34 -2.58
CA MET A 107 -3.59 10.62 -1.88
C MET A 107 -2.14 10.97 -1.53
N THR A 108 -1.38 10.00 -1.02
CA THR A 108 0.05 10.17 -0.72
C THR A 108 0.84 10.55 -1.97
N GLY A 109 0.55 9.91 -3.10
CA GLY A 109 1.13 10.25 -4.41
C GLY A 109 0.83 11.69 -4.84
N VAL A 110 -0.43 12.11 -4.75
CA VAL A 110 -0.86 13.49 -5.09
C VAL A 110 -0.16 14.53 -4.21
N ILE A 111 -0.10 14.30 -2.89
CA ILE A 111 0.60 15.21 -1.95
C ILE A 111 2.08 15.29 -2.30
N SER A 112 2.73 14.16 -2.58
CA SER A 112 4.15 14.11 -2.95
C SER A 112 4.43 14.91 -4.23
N MET A 113 3.55 14.83 -5.23
CA MET A 113 3.66 15.60 -6.47
C MET A 113 3.50 17.10 -6.22
N ARG A 114 2.51 17.52 -5.42
CA ARG A 114 2.29 18.93 -5.07
C ARG A 114 3.48 19.51 -4.30
N SER A 115 3.98 18.78 -3.30
CA SER A 115 5.15 19.14 -2.50
C SER A 115 6.40 19.36 -3.37
N SER A 116 6.61 18.46 -4.34
CA SER A 116 7.77 18.52 -5.24
C SER A 116 7.69 19.68 -6.24
N ARG A 117 6.49 20.12 -6.65
CA ARG A 117 6.31 21.32 -7.48
C ARG A 117 6.59 22.60 -6.69
N LYS A 118 6.09 22.70 -5.45
CA LYS A 118 6.32 23.86 -4.58
C LYS A 118 7.81 24.06 -4.28
N SER A 119 8.55 22.96 -4.09
CA SER A 119 10.01 23.01 -3.86
C SER A 119 10.85 23.45 -5.07
N LYS A 120 10.31 23.43 -6.30
CA LYS A 120 11.02 23.87 -7.51
C LYS A 120 10.73 25.33 -7.89
N ALA A 121 9.66 25.90 -7.33
CA ALA A 121 9.23 27.27 -7.62
C ALA A 121 9.91 28.31 -6.70
N ASN A 122 10.61 27.85 -5.66
CA ASN A 122 11.45 28.62 -4.75
C ASN A 122 12.91 28.26 -4.97
#